data_AF-A0A8S1GZZ4-F1
#
_entry.id   AF-A0A8S1GZZ4-F1
#
_cell.length_a   1.000
_cell.length_b   1.000
_cell.length_c   1.000
_cell.angle_alpha   90.00
_cell.angle_beta   90.00
_cell.angle_gamma   90.00
#
_symmetry.space_group_name_H-M   'P 1'
#
loop_
_entity.id
_entity.type
_entity.pdbx_description
1 polymer ?
#
loop_
_entity_poly.entity_id
_entity_poly.type
_entity_poly.pdbx_seq_one_letter_code
_entity_poly.pdbx_strand_id
1 'polypeptide(L)'
;MNMKARKYRNMAKSGDPCGQPLDRGTGGAQLQRWYWNQQSQCCLPFSYCGQKGTQNNFLSKQDCDRTCYEEVCIAFVGSGSGLLNLTRFYFNPVEGDCFPFDYRGAQGNENNFLTKKMCQETCKPSSSNKYLEFAASFCLMRADPGPCGRKIKRYSYDRRTGTCKKFIFGGCQGNLNNFESLEKCTEICCDKGYI
;
A
#
# COMPACT_ATOMS: atom_id res chain seq x y z
N MET A 1 29.76 -12.20 -15.53
CA MET A 1 29.49 -11.29 -14.40
C MET A 1 28.12 -10.63 -14.60
N ASN A 2 27.22 -10.81 -13.60
CA ASN A 2 25.92 -10.17 -13.27
C ASN A 2 24.86 -9.97 -14.38
N MET A 3 23.70 -10.66 -14.46
CA MET A 3 22.57 -10.94 -13.53
C MET A 3 21.71 -9.73 -13.09
N LYS A 4 20.66 -9.47 -13.89
CA LYS A 4 19.26 -9.14 -13.56
C LYS A 4 18.92 -7.89 -12.72
N ALA A 5 18.36 -6.87 -13.40
CA ALA A 5 17.05 -6.30 -13.07
C ALA A 5 16.38 -5.81 -14.36
N ARG A 6 15.39 -6.59 -14.82
CA ARG A 6 14.64 -6.39 -16.07
C ARG A 6 13.57 -5.30 -15.87
N LYS A 7 13.52 -4.37 -16.84
CA LYS A 7 12.32 -3.81 -17.48
C LYS A 7 10.98 -4.13 -16.80
N TYR A 8 10.39 -3.14 -16.13
CA TYR A 8 8.95 -2.92 -16.20
C TYR A 8 8.74 -1.59 -16.92
N ARG A 9 8.57 -1.71 -18.24
CA ARG A 9 8.16 -0.62 -19.12
C ARG A 9 6.75 -0.21 -18.74
N ASN A 10 6.54 1.10 -18.65
CA ASN A 10 5.29 1.79 -18.91
C ASN A 10 4.44 1.05 -19.96
N MET A 11 3.28 0.56 -19.54
CA MET A 11 2.07 0.57 -20.34
C MET A 11 1.01 1.23 -19.46
N ALA A 12 0.75 2.51 -19.69
CA ALA A 12 -0.35 3.22 -19.06
C ALA A 12 -1.63 2.43 -19.36
N LYS A 13 -2.20 1.78 -18.32
CA LYS A 13 -3.52 1.16 -18.43
C LYS A 13 -4.50 2.29 -18.78
N SER A 14 -5.40 2.06 -19.74
CA SER A 14 -6.40 3.08 -20.12
C SER A 14 -7.21 3.47 -18.89
N GLY A 15 -7.14 4.75 -18.50
CA GLY A 15 -7.89 5.28 -17.36
C GLY A 15 -7.14 5.36 -16.02
N ASP A 16 -5.83 5.09 -15.98
CA ASP A 16 -5.00 5.45 -14.80
C ASP A 16 -4.70 6.96 -14.81
N PRO A 17 -5.20 7.74 -13.84
CA PRO A 17 -4.94 9.17 -13.75
C PRO A 17 -3.46 9.49 -13.54
N CYS A 18 -2.74 8.68 -12.78
CA CYS A 18 -1.35 8.92 -12.39
C CYS A 18 -0.36 8.55 -13.52
N GLY A 19 -0.84 7.79 -14.50
CA GLY A 19 -0.15 7.47 -15.75
C GLY A 19 -0.17 8.59 -16.79
N GLN A 20 -1.08 9.56 -16.66
CA GLN A 20 -1.36 10.57 -17.69
C GLN A 20 -0.44 11.79 -17.57
N PRO A 21 -0.13 12.46 -18.69
CA PRO A 21 0.67 13.68 -18.66
C PRO A 21 -0.07 14.81 -17.93
N LEU A 22 0.70 15.76 -17.37
CA LEU A 22 0.15 17.04 -16.96
C LEU A 22 -0.45 17.75 -18.18
N ASP A 23 -1.68 18.19 -18.04
CA ASP A 23 -2.35 19.01 -19.04
C ASP A 23 -3.06 20.18 -18.35
N ARG A 24 -2.70 21.41 -18.73
CA ARG A 24 -3.32 22.63 -18.19
C ARG A 24 -4.74 22.83 -18.71
N GLY A 25 -5.14 22.09 -19.74
CA GLY A 25 -6.41 22.26 -20.41
C GLY A 25 -6.50 23.60 -21.15
N THR A 26 -7.73 24.06 -21.37
CA THR A 26 -8.05 25.29 -22.07
C THR A 26 -8.97 26.18 -21.23
N GLY A 27 -9.11 27.46 -21.63
CA GLY A 27 -9.90 28.45 -20.91
C GLY A 27 -9.05 29.55 -20.28
N GLY A 28 -9.70 30.47 -19.56
CA GLY A 28 -9.06 31.63 -18.92
C GLY A 28 -8.97 31.57 -17.40
N ALA A 29 -9.43 30.48 -16.78
CA ALA A 29 -9.37 30.35 -15.32
C ALA A 29 -7.93 30.08 -14.84
N GLN A 30 -7.65 30.36 -13.58
CA GLN A 30 -6.38 30.02 -12.94
C GLN A 30 -6.65 29.21 -11.66
N LEU A 31 -7.14 27.99 -11.85
CA LEU A 31 -7.51 27.12 -10.73
C LEU A 31 -6.27 26.38 -10.22
N GLN A 32 -5.95 26.53 -8.94
CA GLN A 32 -4.90 25.75 -8.29
C GLN A 32 -5.36 24.28 -8.20
N ARG A 33 -4.59 23.37 -8.79
CA ARG A 33 -4.84 21.93 -8.83
C ARG A 33 -3.57 21.16 -8.56
N TRP A 34 -3.68 19.86 -8.33
CA TRP A 34 -2.55 18.98 -8.04
C TRP A 34 -2.42 17.94 -9.14
N TYR A 35 -1.20 17.55 -9.48
CA TYR A 35 -0.92 16.47 -10.43
C TYR A 35 0.22 15.60 -9.91
N TRP A 36 0.19 14.33 -10.30
CA TRP A 36 1.26 13.38 -10.06
C TRP A 36 2.40 13.59 -11.06
N ASN A 37 3.58 13.94 -10.55
CA ASN A 37 4.80 14.01 -11.32
C ASN A 37 5.53 12.66 -11.27
N GLN A 38 5.62 11.96 -12.40
CA GLN A 38 6.28 10.66 -12.48
C GLN A 38 7.80 10.72 -12.28
N GLN A 39 8.46 11.84 -12.60
CA GLN A 39 9.90 11.96 -12.45
C GLN A 39 10.30 12.11 -10.98
N SER A 40 9.55 12.92 -10.22
CA SER A 40 9.79 13.14 -8.79
C SER A 40 9.02 12.20 -7.88
N GLN A 41 8.04 11.44 -8.41
CA GLN A 41 7.07 10.65 -7.64
C GLN A 41 6.37 11.49 -6.56
N CYS A 42 5.95 12.70 -6.94
CA CYS A 42 5.29 13.63 -6.02
C CYS A 42 4.05 14.28 -6.63
N CYS A 43 3.06 14.52 -5.79
CA CYS A 43 1.97 15.42 -6.12
C CYS A 43 2.41 16.87 -6.00
N LEU A 44 2.42 17.58 -7.13
CA LEU A 44 2.86 18.96 -7.23
C LEU A 44 1.69 19.87 -7.63
N PRO A 45 1.68 21.13 -7.16
CA PRO A 45 0.65 22.09 -7.57
C PRO A 45 0.87 22.54 -9.02
N PHE A 46 -0.22 22.77 -9.76
CA PHE A 46 -0.22 23.42 -11.08
C PHE A 46 -1.45 24.32 -11.25
N SER A 47 -1.43 25.18 -12.28
CA SER A 47 -2.52 26.10 -12.62
C SER A 47 -3.31 25.56 -13.82
N TYR A 48 -4.56 25.15 -13.56
CA TYR A 48 -5.50 24.59 -14.52
C TYR A 48 -6.43 25.66 -15.11
N CYS A 49 -6.61 25.62 -16.44
CA CYS A 49 -7.31 26.65 -17.21
C CYS A 49 -8.84 26.55 -17.17
N GLY A 50 -9.39 25.49 -16.58
CA GLY A 50 -10.81 25.34 -16.27
C GLY A 50 -11.59 24.39 -17.17
N GLN A 51 -11.11 24.08 -18.38
CA GLN A 51 -11.78 23.17 -19.32
C GLN A 51 -10.81 22.14 -19.92
N LYS A 52 -11.33 20.98 -20.35
CA LYS A 52 -10.57 19.85 -20.94
C LYS A 52 -9.50 19.30 -19.97
N GLY A 53 -8.34 18.90 -20.46
CA GLY A 53 -7.27 18.32 -19.65
C GLY A 53 -7.30 16.79 -19.56
N THR A 54 -6.45 16.27 -18.70
CA THR A 54 -6.32 14.85 -18.37
C THR A 54 -6.89 14.55 -16.98
N GLN A 55 -6.97 13.27 -16.61
CA GLN A 55 -7.38 12.85 -15.27
C GLN A 55 -6.29 13.09 -14.22
N ASN A 56 -5.05 13.41 -14.62
CA ASN A 56 -3.96 13.79 -13.71
C ASN A 56 -4.16 15.24 -13.19
N ASN A 57 -5.31 15.50 -12.59
CA ASN A 57 -5.79 16.81 -12.16
C ASN A 57 -6.70 16.63 -10.94
N PHE A 58 -6.15 16.88 -9.77
CA PHE A 58 -6.80 16.68 -8.49
C PHE A 58 -7.11 18.01 -7.82
N LEU A 59 -8.23 18.07 -7.12
CA LEU A 59 -8.67 19.29 -6.42
C LEU A 59 -7.75 19.65 -5.25
N SER A 60 -7.21 18.64 -4.56
CA SER A 60 -6.36 18.82 -3.39
C SER A 60 -5.10 17.95 -3.48
N LYS A 61 -4.06 18.34 -2.74
CA LYS A 61 -2.85 17.53 -2.57
C LYS A 61 -3.20 16.13 -2.06
N GLN A 62 -4.09 16.06 -1.07
CA GLN A 62 -4.51 14.80 -0.45
C GLN A 62 -5.23 13.88 -1.44
N ASP A 63 -6.04 14.41 -2.35
CA ASP A 63 -6.69 13.60 -3.37
C ASP A 63 -5.70 13.03 -4.37
N CYS A 64 -4.75 13.86 -4.84
CA CYS A 64 -3.65 13.40 -5.67
C CYS A 64 -2.83 12.34 -4.94
N ASP A 65 -2.45 12.63 -3.69
CA ASP A 65 -1.60 11.77 -2.90
C ASP A 65 -2.25 10.38 -2.74
N ARG A 66 -3.52 10.36 -2.31
CA ARG A 66 -4.28 9.12 -2.15
C ARG A 66 -4.46 8.35 -3.45
N THR A 67 -4.67 9.04 -4.57
CA THR A 67 -4.89 8.37 -5.87
C THR A 67 -3.59 7.83 -6.45
N CYS A 68 -2.45 8.47 -6.18
CA CYS A 68 -1.18 8.17 -6.86
C CYS A 68 -0.08 7.57 -5.97
N TYR A 69 -0.22 7.57 -4.65
CA TYR A 69 0.71 6.91 -3.69
C TYR A 69 0.23 5.54 -3.22
N GLU A 70 -0.16 4.66 -4.15
CA GLU A 70 -0.62 3.30 -3.82
C GLU A 70 0.50 2.43 -3.20
N GLU A 71 1.77 2.66 -3.56
CA GLU A 71 2.95 1.91 -3.08
C GLU A 71 3.23 2.08 -1.58
N VAL A 72 2.95 3.27 -1.03
CA VAL A 72 3.21 3.58 0.38
C VAL A 72 2.37 2.69 1.29
N CYS A 73 1.08 2.50 0.97
CA CYS A 73 0.14 1.82 1.84
C CYS A 73 0.22 0.29 1.74
N ILE A 74 0.80 -0.25 0.65
CA ILE A 74 0.97 -1.70 0.46
C ILE A 74 2.39 -2.19 0.80
N ALA A 75 3.32 -1.27 1.10
CA ALA A 75 4.68 -1.62 1.46
C ALA A 75 4.73 -2.45 2.76
N PHE A 76 5.50 -3.55 2.73
CA PHE A 76 5.73 -4.41 3.90
C PHE A 76 6.46 -3.64 5.00
N VAL A 77 5.94 -3.66 6.22
CA VAL A 77 6.52 -2.92 7.33
C VAL A 77 7.90 -3.45 7.70
N GLY A 78 8.91 -2.59 7.57
CA GLY A 78 10.18 -2.78 8.24
C GLY A 78 10.20 -1.99 9.55
N SER A 79 10.47 -2.65 10.67
CA SER A 79 10.74 -1.96 11.95
C SER A 79 11.94 -0.99 11.85
N GLY A 80 12.74 -1.11 10.80
CA GLY A 80 13.94 -0.33 10.58
C GLY A 80 15.06 -0.70 11.55
N SER A 81 16.05 0.18 11.64
CA SER A 81 17.23 0.04 12.50
C SER A 81 17.35 1.21 13.48
N GLY A 82 18.21 1.04 14.49
CA GLY A 82 18.43 2.04 15.54
C GLY A 82 18.06 1.53 16.94
N LEU A 83 18.28 2.40 17.93
CA LEU A 83 18.13 2.10 19.36
C LEU A 83 16.82 2.61 19.95
N LEU A 84 16.02 3.35 19.17
CA LEU A 84 14.75 3.87 19.64
C LEU A 84 13.67 2.79 19.58
N ASN A 85 12.60 3.01 20.32
CA ASN A 85 11.37 2.24 20.17
C ASN A 85 10.19 3.21 20.12
N LEU A 86 9.87 3.66 18.92
CA LEU A 86 8.84 4.67 18.68
C LEU A 86 7.57 3.99 18.18
N THR A 87 6.45 4.18 18.89
CA THR A 87 5.15 3.77 18.37
C THR A 87 4.82 4.57 17.12
N ARG A 88 4.68 3.86 16.00
CA ARG A 88 4.24 4.39 14.72
C ARG A 88 3.05 3.57 14.22
N PHE A 89 2.39 4.04 13.18
CA PHE A 89 1.24 3.38 12.58
C PHE A 89 1.58 3.00 11.15
N TYR A 90 1.10 1.85 10.70
CA TYR A 90 1.18 1.44 9.31
C TYR A 90 -0.20 1.00 8.86
N PHE A 91 -0.47 1.10 7.57
CA PHE A 91 -1.68 0.56 6.98
C PHE A 91 -1.47 -0.91 6.69
N ASN A 92 -2.30 -1.76 7.28
CA ASN A 92 -2.35 -3.16 6.91
C ASN A 92 -3.40 -3.31 5.82
N PRO A 93 -3.00 -3.56 4.56
CA PRO A 93 -3.98 -3.64 3.50
C PRO A 93 -4.98 -4.76 3.72
N VAL A 94 -4.53 -5.90 4.26
CA VAL A 94 -5.35 -7.11 4.51
C VAL A 94 -6.53 -6.80 5.42
N GLU A 95 -6.24 -6.13 6.53
CA GLU A 95 -7.24 -5.77 7.54
C GLU A 95 -7.99 -4.49 7.15
N GLY A 96 -7.48 -3.73 6.17
CA GLY A 96 -8.09 -2.49 5.69
C GLY A 96 -8.07 -1.35 6.71
N ASP A 97 -7.21 -1.42 7.73
CA ASP A 97 -7.06 -0.41 8.79
C ASP A 97 -5.59 -0.19 9.17
N CYS A 98 -5.36 0.84 9.98
CA CYS A 98 -4.07 1.24 10.49
C CYS A 98 -3.77 0.66 11.87
N PHE A 99 -2.60 0.00 11.98
CA PHE A 99 -2.15 -0.70 13.18
C PHE A 99 -0.85 -0.10 13.72
N PRO A 100 -0.64 -0.12 15.05
CA PRO A 100 0.61 0.33 15.63
C PRO A 100 1.74 -0.67 15.37
N PHE A 101 2.97 -0.18 15.24
CA PHE A 101 4.20 -0.97 15.23
C PHE A 101 5.37 -0.23 15.88
N ASP A 102 6.38 -1.02 16.27
CA ASP A 102 7.61 -0.56 16.90
C ASP A 102 8.63 -0.14 15.82
N TYR A 103 8.87 1.16 15.68
CA TYR A 103 9.87 1.72 14.76
C TYR A 103 11.18 2.08 15.48
N ARG A 104 12.30 1.61 14.95
CA ARG A 104 13.63 1.69 15.57
C ARG A 104 14.35 3.03 15.39
N GLY A 105 13.77 3.94 14.60
CA GLY A 105 14.23 5.32 14.45
C GLY A 105 14.90 5.62 13.11
N ALA A 106 15.42 4.62 12.39
CA ALA A 106 16.04 4.76 11.08
C ALA A 106 15.68 3.62 10.12
N GLN A 107 15.93 3.79 8.81
CA GLN A 107 15.88 2.73 7.79
C GLN A 107 14.56 1.92 7.74
N GLY A 108 13.41 2.62 7.80
CA GLY A 108 12.09 2.04 7.51
C GLY A 108 11.63 2.31 6.07
N ASN A 109 10.32 2.23 5.84
CA ASN A 109 9.69 2.69 4.61
C ASN A 109 8.56 3.69 4.92
N GLU A 110 7.87 4.13 3.87
CA GLU A 110 6.85 5.18 3.93
C GLU A 110 5.53 4.70 4.56
N ASN A 111 5.31 3.39 4.73
CA ASN A 111 4.20 2.82 5.50
C ASN A 111 4.45 2.98 7.02
N ASN A 112 4.78 4.20 7.43
CA ASN A 112 5.24 4.59 8.76
C ASN A 112 4.73 5.99 9.08
N PHE A 113 3.60 6.03 9.77
CA PHE A 113 2.87 7.24 10.14
C PHE A 113 3.03 7.53 11.63
N LEU A 114 3.09 8.81 11.98
CA LEU A 114 3.21 9.22 13.38
C LEU A 114 1.94 8.93 14.20
N THR A 115 0.76 9.04 13.59
CA THR A 115 -0.53 8.85 14.27
C THR A 115 -1.47 7.96 13.47
N LYS A 116 -2.40 7.28 14.15
CA LYS A 116 -3.44 6.48 13.50
C LYS A 116 -4.24 7.30 12.50
N LYS A 117 -4.60 8.54 12.87
CA LYS A 117 -5.35 9.46 12.00
C LYS A 117 -4.60 9.79 10.71
N MET A 118 -3.30 10.12 10.79
CA MET A 118 -2.48 10.37 9.60
C MET A 118 -2.43 9.15 8.67
N CYS A 119 -2.28 7.95 9.25
CA CYS A 119 -2.33 6.72 8.49
C CYS A 119 -3.68 6.55 7.78
N GLN A 120 -4.81 6.71 8.49
CA GLN A 120 -6.15 6.51 7.92
C GLN A 120 -6.52 7.58 6.88
N GLU A 121 -6.05 8.81 7.06
CA GLU A 121 -6.27 9.90 6.10
C GLU A 121 -5.45 9.72 4.82
N THR A 122 -4.26 9.11 4.94
CA THR A 122 -3.36 8.81 3.81
C THR A 122 -3.77 7.54 3.10
N CYS A 123 -3.92 6.45 3.86
CA CYS A 123 -4.29 5.12 3.39
C CYS A 123 -5.77 4.89 3.62
N LYS A 124 -6.56 5.20 2.60
CA LYS A 124 -7.98 4.83 2.55
C LYS A 124 -8.11 3.52 1.77
N PRO A 125 -9.04 2.62 2.15
CA PRO A 125 -9.37 1.49 1.31
C PRO A 125 -9.91 2.00 -0.04
N SER A 126 -9.07 1.97 -1.07
CA SER A 126 -9.48 2.26 -2.45
C SER A 126 -10.48 1.20 -2.89
N SER A 127 -11.64 1.63 -3.37
CA SER A 127 -12.77 0.77 -3.78
C SER A 127 -12.51 0.00 -5.08
N SER A 128 -11.26 -0.16 -5.51
CA SER A 128 -10.88 -0.74 -6.79
C SER A 128 -10.38 -2.18 -6.65
N ASN A 129 -10.83 -3.02 -7.58
CA ASN A 129 -10.49 -4.45 -7.77
C ASN A 129 -8.96 -4.79 -7.84
N LYS A 130 -8.05 -3.82 -7.68
CA LYS A 130 -6.59 -4.02 -7.60
C LYS A 130 -6.15 -4.67 -6.29
N TYR A 131 -6.89 -4.42 -5.21
CA TYR A 131 -6.67 -5.05 -3.92
C TYR A 131 -6.76 -6.58 -3.96
N LEU A 132 -7.57 -7.09 -4.89
CA LEU A 132 -7.72 -8.53 -5.16
C LEU A 132 -6.49 -9.12 -5.89
N GLU A 133 -5.85 -8.34 -6.76
CA GLU A 133 -4.60 -8.74 -7.43
C GLU A 133 -3.44 -8.84 -6.43
N PHE A 134 -3.39 -7.93 -5.46
CA PHE A 134 -2.41 -7.98 -4.36
C PHE A 134 -2.73 -9.05 -3.32
N ALA A 135 -4.02 -9.32 -3.05
CA ALA A 135 -4.46 -10.43 -2.19
C ALA A 135 -3.97 -11.79 -2.68
N ALA A 136 -4.08 -12.05 -3.98
CA ALA A 136 -3.52 -13.24 -4.60
C ALA A 136 -2.01 -13.38 -4.32
N SER A 137 -1.26 -12.26 -4.39
CA SER A 137 0.20 -12.24 -4.18
C SER A 137 0.59 -12.62 -2.75
N PHE A 138 -0.03 -12.04 -1.72
CA PHE A 138 0.37 -12.35 -0.34
C PHE A 138 -0.23 -13.66 0.17
N CYS A 139 -1.43 -14.08 -0.24
CA CYS A 139 -1.99 -15.37 0.16
C CYS A 139 -1.04 -16.53 -0.18
N LEU A 140 -0.26 -16.40 -1.27
CA LEU A 140 0.70 -17.41 -1.72
C LEU A 140 2.07 -17.35 -1.03
N MET A 141 2.33 -16.35 -0.18
CA MET A 141 3.55 -16.27 0.62
C MET A 141 3.56 -17.34 1.72
N ARG A 142 4.73 -17.69 2.23
CA ARG A 142 4.81 -18.56 3.42
C ARG A 142 4.43 -17.76 4.67
N ALA A 143 3.80 -18.41 5.64
CA ALA A 143 3.64 -17.82 6.97
C ALA A 143 5.01 -17.41 7.52
N ASP A 144 5.13 -16.17 7.98
CA ASP A 144 6.36 -15.61 8.52
C ASP A 144 6.15 -15.23 9.99
N PRO A 145 6.74 -15.99 10.93
CA PRO A 145 6.71 -15.67 12.35
C PRO A 145 7.36 -14.31 12.68
N GLY A 146 8.23 -13.79 11.82
CA GLY A 146 9.07 -12.64 12.14
C GLY A 146 10.12 -12.95 13.21
N PRO A 147 11.00 -11.99 13.53
CA PRO A 147 12.13 -12.21 14.44
C PRO A 147 11.78 -12.00 15.92
N CYS A 148 10.60 -11.46 16.24
CA CYS A 148 10.18 -11.26 17.62
C CYS A 148 9.71 -12.56 18.29
N GLY A 149 9.76 -12.63 19.62
CA GLY A 149 9.48 -13.86 20.38
C GLY A 149 8.11 -13.96 21.05
N ARG A 150 7.16 -13.07 20.75
CA ARG A 150 5.80 -13.16 21.34
C ARG A 150 5.05 -14.35 20.76
N LYS A 151 4.07 -14.88 21.49
CA LYS A 151 3.24 -16.01 21.05
C LYS A 151 1.85 -15.55 20.63
N ILE A 152 1.77 -14.84 19.51
CA ILE A 152 0.50 -14.32 19.00
C ILE A 152 -0.12 -15.34 18.05
N LYS A 153 -1.33 -15.81 18.38
CA LYS A 153 -2.10 -16.69 17.48
C LYS A 153 -2.53 -15.89 16.25
N ARG A 154 -2.19 -16.38 15.06
CA ARG A 154 -2.61 -15.84 13.77
C ARG A 154 -2.96 -16.97 12.81
N TYR A 155 -3.53 -16.64 11.67
CA TYR A 155 -3.90 -17.57 10.61
C TYR A 155 -3.18 -17.20 9.31
N SER A 156 -2.85 -18.18 8.48
CA SER A 156 -2.19 -18.00 7.19
C SER A 156 -2.73 -19.02 6.19
N TYR A 157 -2.87 -18.64 4.94
CA TYR A 157 -3.24 -19.56 3.86
C TYR A 157 -2.07 -20.50 3.51
N ASP A 158 -2.33 -21.80 3.53
CA ASP A 158 -1.40 -22.83 3.06
C ASP A 158 -1.81 -23.30 1.66
N ARG A 159 -1.13 -22.76 0.64
CA ARG A 159 -1.37 -23.11 -0.77
C ARG A 159 -1.18 -24.58 -1.11
N ARG A 160 -0.44 -25.35 -0.29
CA ARG A 160 -0.25 -26.79 -0.52
C ARG A 160 -1.50 -27.57 -0.17
N THR A 161 -2.24 -27.12 0.85
CA THR A 161 -3.48 -27.77 1.28
C THR A 161 -4.73 -27.01 0.86
N GLY A 162 -4.58 -25.81 0.30
CA GLY A 162 -5.69 -24.94 -0.09
C GLY A 162 -6.50 -24.44 1.10
N THR A 163 -5.90 -24.36 2.30
CA THR A 163 -6.63 -24.07 3.54
C THR A 163 -5.90 -23.07 4.43
N CYS A 164 -6.66 -22.26 5.15
CA CYS A 164 -6.14 -21.39 6.20
C CYS A 164 -5.79 -22.19 7.46
N LYS A 165 -4.57 -21.99 7.97
CA LYS A 165 -4.02 -22.69 9.14
C LYS A 165 -3.55 -21.70 10.19
N LYS A 166 -3.69 -22.10 11.46
CA LYS A 166 -3.13 -21.37 12.59
C LYS A 166 -1.59 -21.44 12.56
N PHE A 167 -0.93 -20.33 12.84
CA PHE A 167 0.50 -20.27 13.14
C PHE A 167 0.78 -19.31 14.32
N ILE A 168 2.03 -19.28 14.78
CA ILE A 168 2.48 -18.38 15.84
C ILE A 168 3.27 -17.24 15.21
N PHE A 169 2.73 -16.03 15.35
CA PHE A 169 3.40 -14.80 14.97
C PHE A 169 4.17 -14.21 16.16
N GLY A 170 5.43 -13.91 15.92
CA GLY A 170 6.39 -13.35 16.86
C GLY A 170 6.06 -11.94 17.35
N GLY A 171 5.17 -11.23 16.65
CA GLY A 171 4.64 -9.93 17.03
C GLY A 171 5.33 -8.72 16.41
N CYS A 172 6.28 -8.92 15.51
CA CYS A 172 6.85 -7.83 14.70
C CYS A 172 7.33 -8.37 13.34
N GLN A 173 7.43 -7.47 12.36
CA GLN A 173 7.78 -7.80 10.96
C GLN A 173 6.85 -8.89 10.40
N GLY A 174 7.38 -9.84 9.63
CA GLY A 174 6.60 -10.85 8.94
C GLY A 174 6.13 -10.38 7.57
N ASN A 175 5.10 -11.03 7.05
CA ASN A 175 4.44 -10.65 5.81
C ASN A 175 2.91 -10.64 5.97
N LEU A 176 2.21 -10.35 4.88
CA LEU A 176 0.76 -10.16 4.85
C LEU A 176 -0.06 -11.47 4.82
N ASN A 177 0.57 -12.65 4.70
CA ASN A 177 -0.11 -13.92 4.93
C ASN A 177 -0.28 -14.19 6.44
N ASN A 178 -0.95 -13.27 7.13
CA ASN A 178 -1.02 -13.17 8.57
C ASN A 178 -2.32 -12.47 8.99
N PHE A 179 -3.34 -13.27 9.29
CA PHE A 179 -4.70 -12.82 9.61
C PHE A 179 -5.00 -13.02 11.09
N GLU A 180 -5.79 -12.12 11.68
CA GLU A 180 -6.21 -12.27 13.09
C GLU A 180 -7.17 -13.44 13.32
N SER A 181 -8.01 -13.76 12.32
CA SER A 181 -9.07 -14.76 12.42
C SER A 181 -9.07 -15.72 11.24
N LEU A 182 -9.59 -16.93 11.47
CA LEU A 182 -9.76 -17.94 10.43
C LEU A 182 -10.77 -17.48 9.37
N GLU A 183 -11.83 -16.81 9.81
CA GLU A 183 -12.87 -16.24 8.95
C GLU A 183 -12.27 -15.25 7.96
N LYS A 184 -11.45 -14.30 8.45
CA LYS A 184 -10.82 -13.28 7.61
C LYS A 184 -9.85 -13.89 6.60
N CYS A 185 -9.07 -14.88 7.03
CA CYS A 185 -8.20 -15.62 6.13
C CYS A 185 -9.00 -16.34 5.03
N THR A 186 -10.10 -16.99 5.40
CA THR A 186 -10.96 -17.74 4.45
C THR A 186 -11.64 -16.79 3.46
N GLU A 187 -12.24 -15.71 3.95
CA GLU A 187 -12.87 -14.66 3.14
C GLU A 187 -11.88 -14.09 2.10
N ILE A 188 -10.65 -13.81 2.54
CA ILE A 188 -9.65 -13.13 1.71
C ILE A 188 -8.91 -14.08 0.78
N CYS A 189 -8.60 -15.31 1.19
CA CYS A 189 -7.71 -16.22 0.45
C CYS A 189 -8.39 -17.50 -0.08
N CYS A 190 -9.56 -17.90 0.42
CA CYS A 190 -10.26 -19.12 0.00
C CYS A 190 -11.47 -18.81 -0.89
N ASP A 191 -12.34 -17.88 -0.46
CA ASP A 191 -13.67 -17.69 -1.06
C ASP A 191 -13.66 -16.99 -2.43
N LYS A 192 -12.52 -16.42 -2.83
CA LYS A 192 -12.37 -15.70 -4.11
C LYS A 192 -11.56 -16.43 -5.18
N GLY A 193 -11.26 -17.72 -4.98
CA GLY A 193 -10.77 -18.60 -6.05
C GLY A 193 -9.45 -18.15 -6.69
N TYR A 194 -8.43 -17.81 -5.89
CA TYR A 194 -7.09 -17.46 -6.36
C TYR A 194 -6.27 -18.70 -6.78
N ILE A 195 -6.85 -19.51 -7.67
CA ILE A 195 -6.22 -20.68 -8.29
C ILE A 195 -5.73 -20.30 -9.69
#